data_AF-A0A3P7NH27-F1
#
_entry.id   AF-A0A3P7NH27-F1
#
_cell.length_a   1.000
_cell.length_b   1.000
_cell.length_c   1.000
_cell.angle_alpha   90.00
_cell.angle_beta   90.00
_cell.angle_gamma   90.00
#
_symmetry.space_group_name_H-M   'P 1'
#
loop_
_entity.id
_entity.type
_entity.pdbx_description
1 polymer ?
#
loop_
_entity_poly.entity_id
_entity_poly.type
_entity_poly.pdbx_seq_one_letter_code
_entity_poly.pdbx_strand_id
1 'polypeptide(L)'
;MGYFMARIFLFLYMIGVDVKKFRFRQHMKNEMAHYARDCWDAECRTSYGWVECVGCADRSCFDLTQHTKATGARLVAEKPLAAPKKVRKVQCVPNKGKIGKTYRAEAAGILTALSELGPEATAKLKTELETSGKSNLTVNGNQFEISADMVVVKEVEEIVHGELPLKPLIHLLLCVLLFISTLAFFVNLRMFSDRGRRTFLVYILLRKAYGL
;
A
#
# COMPACT_ATOMS: atom_id res chain seq x y z
N MET A 1 7.65 8.62 -5.49
CA MET A 1 8.16 7.81 -6.61
C MET A 1 9.35 8.45 -7.32
N GLY A 2 9.21 9.66 -7.90
CA GLY A 2 10.26 10.29 -8.71
C GLY A 2 11.64 10.40 -8.05
N TYR A 3 11.72 10.61 -6.73
CA TYR A 3 12.99 10.58 -6.00
C TYR A 3 13.74 9.25 -6.16
N PHE A 4 13.05 8.11 -5.98
CA PHE A 4 13.67 6.79 -6.09
C PHE A 4 14.09 6.48 -7.53
N MET A 5 13.27 6.86 -8.51
CA MET A 5 13.63 6.75 -9.93
C MET A 5 14.90 7.55 -10.25
N ALA A 6 15.01 8.78 -9.75
CA ALA A 6 16.21 9.59 -9.93
C ALA A 6 17.46 8.96 -9.27
N ARG A 7 17.31 8.36 -8.08
CA ARG A 7 18.39 7.65 -7.39
C ARG A 7 18.80 6.37 -8.14
N ILE A 8 17.85 5.62 -8.68
CA ILE A 8 18.13 4.47 -9.55
C ILE A 8 18.91 4.94 -10.77
N PHE A 9 18.45 5.98 -11.46
CA PHE A 9 19.14 6.53 -12.61
C PHE A 9 20.59 6.93 -12.28
N LEU A 10 20.80 7.68 -11.19
CA LEU A 10 22.14 8.08 -10.75
C LEU A 10 23.01 6.86 -10.45
N PHE A 11 22.47 5.85 -9.78
CA PHE A 11 23.20 4.61 -9.51
C PHE A 11 23.62 3.89 -10.79
N LEU A 12 22.68 3.71 -11.73
CA LEU A 12 22.95 3.07 -13.02
C LEU A 12 23.97 3.85 -13.87
N TYR A 13 23.87 5.17 -13.87
CA TYR A 13 24.83 6.05 -14.52
C TYR A 13 26.23 5.91 -13.90
N MET A 14 26.35 5.86 -12.58
CA MET A 14 27.63 5.72 -11.88
C MET A 14 28.32 4.38 -12.15
N ILE A 15 27.56 3.29 -12.34
CA ILE A 15 28.12 1.96 -12.67
C ILE A 15 28.41 1.79 -14.17
N GLY A 16 28.18 2.81 -15.00
CA GLY A 16 28.55 2.83 -16.41
C GLY A 16 27.45 2.45 -17.40
N VAL A 17 26.17 2.46 -17.01
CA VAL A 17 25.06 2.26 -17.96
C VAL A 17 24.96 3.44 -18.93
N ASP A 18 24.90 3.14 -20.23
CA ASP A 18 24.68 4.13 -21.27
C ASP A 18 23.27 4.71 -21.19
N VAL A 19 23.17 6.03 -20.93
CA VAL A 19 21.91 6.76 -20.82
C VAL A 19 21.07 6.66 -22.09
N LYS A 20 21.69 6.51 -23.28
CA LYS A 20 20.96 6.33 -24.54
C LYS A 20 20.30 4.96 -24.67
N LYS A 21 20.73 4.00 -23.86
CA LYS A 21 20.22 2.62 -23.81
C LYS A 21 19.47 2.34 -22.52
N PHE A 22 19.00 3.40 -21.85
CA PHE A 22 18.29 3.33 -20.60
C PHE A 22 16.91 3.97 -20.76
N ARG A 23 15.89 3.36 -20.14
CA ARG A 23 14.57 3.98 -20.02
C ARG A 23 13.87 3.52 -18.74
N PHE A 24 12.92 4.34 -18.29
CA PHE A 24 11.91 3.88 -17.34
C PHE A 24 10.65 3.51 -18.12
N ARG A 25 10.11 2.32 -17.84
CA ARG A 25 8.83 1.84 -18.38
C ARG A 25 7.84 1.73 -17.23
N GLN A 26 6.70 2.39 -17.35
CA GLN A 26 5.60 2.22 -16.41
C GLN A 26 4.84 0.92 -16.73
N HIS A 27 4.45 0.18 -15.70
CA HIS A 27 3.54 -0.97 -15.87
C HIS A 27 2.15 -0.49 -16.27
N MET A 28 1.54 -1.21 -17.20
CA MET A 28 0.13 -1.04 -17.54
C MET A 28 -0.75 -1.73 -16.49
N LYS A 29 -2.04 -1.35 -16.41
CA LYS A 29 -2.98 -1.89 -15.40
C LYS A 29 -3.13 -3.42 -15.45
N ASN A 30 -2.95 -4.03 -16.61
CA ASN A 30 -3.01 -5.48 -16.83
C ASN A 30 -1.72 -6.22 -16.44
N GLU A 31 -0.59 -5.51 -16.30
CA GLU A 31 0.71 -6.05 -15.89
C GLU A 31 1.00 -5.77 -14.41
N MET A 32 0.24 -4.83 -13.81
CA MET A 32 0.42 -4.41 -12.43
C MET A 32 0.08 -5.55 -11.47
N ALA A 33 1.02 -5.85 -10.58
CA ALA A 33 0.78 -6.81 -9.52
C ALA A 33 -0.39 -6.35 -8.63
N HIS A 34 -1.22 -7.30 -8.19
CA HIS A 34 -2.41 -7.04 -7.38
C HIS A 34 -2.15 -6.27 -6.07
N TYR A 35 -0.91 -6.27 -5.60
CA TYR A 35 -0.45 -5.58 -4.39
C TYR A 35 0.16 -4.19 -4.65
N ALA A 36 0.34 -3.80 -5.91
CA ALA A 36 0.97 -2.54 -6.30
C ALA A 36 -0.07 -1.50 -6.75
N ARG A 37 0.13 -0.24 -6.36
CA ARG A 37 -0.62 0.92 -6.89
C ARG A 37 0.04 1.55 -8.11
N ASP A 38 1.36 1.49 -8.19
CA ASP A 38 2.15 1.97 -9.34
C ASP A 38 3.48 1.20 -9.39
N CYS A 39 3.99 0.94 -10.59
CA CYS A 39 5.26 0.24 -10.78
C CYS A 39 6.01 0.77 -12.00
N TRP A 40 7.31 1.01 -11.80
CA TRP A 40 8.22 1.51 -12.81
C TRP A 40 9.45 0.62 -12.91
N ASP A 41 9.69 0.10 -14.10
CA ASP A 41 10.87 -0.69 -14.40
C ASP A 41 11.93 0.21 -15.02
N ALA A 42 13.11 0.21 -14.41
CA ALA A 42 14.32 0.68 -15.05
C ALA A 42 14.76 -0.42 -16.02
N GLU A 43 14.79 -0.14 -17.32
CA GLU A 43 15.17 -1.10 -18.37
C GLU A 43 16.45 -0.66 -19.07
N CYS A 44 17.32 -1.62 -19.38
CA CYS A 44 18.50 -1.41 -20.20
C CYS A 44 18.38 -2.15 -21.53
N ARG A 45 18.84 -1.53 -22.62
CA ARG A 45 18.88 -2.14 -23.95
C ARG A 45 20.12 -3.00 -24.10
N THR A 46 19.91 -4.31 -24.19
CA THR A 46 20.93 -5.35 -24.37
C THR A 46 20.90 -5.92 -25.79
N SER A 47 21.71 -6.95 -26.06
CA SER A 47 21.63 -7.74 -27.30
C SER A 47 20.30 -8.45 -27.51
N TYR A 48 19.57 -8.73 -26.43
CA TYR A 48 18.30 -9.44 -26.42
C TYR A 48 17.09 -8.50 -26.42
N GLY A 49 17.32 -7.19 -26.54
CA GLY A 49 16.29 -6.16 -26.42
C GLY A 49 16.30 -5.48 -25.06
N TRP A 50 15.15 -4.93 -24.67
CA TRP A 50 14.98 -4.24 -23.39
C TRP A 50 14.78 -5.25 -22.27
N VAL A 51 15.59 -5.14 -21.22
CA VAL A 51 15.55 -6.07 -20.07
C VAL A 51 15.39 -5.26 -18.79
N GLU A 52 14.48 -5.70 -17.93
CA GLU A 52 14.30 -5.13 -16.59
C GLU A 52 15.59 -5.26 -15.78
N CYS A 53 15.97 -4.14 -15.20
CA CYS A 53 17.19 -3.98 -14.45
C CYS A 53 16.88 -3.71 -12.97
N VAL A 54 15.95 -2.80 -12.71
CA VAL A 54 15.49 -2.46 -11.35
C VAL A 54 14.00 -2.21 -11.38
N GLY A 55 13.24 -2.87 -10.51
CA GLY A 55 11.81 -2.61 -10.31
C GLY A 55 11.58 -1.62 -9.17
N CYS A 56 10.76 -0.61 -9.40
CA CYS A 56 10.37 0.38 -8.40
C CYS A 56 8.85 0.38 -8.23
N ALA A 57 8.36 -0.21 -7.14
CA ALA A 57 6.93 -0.44 -6.91
C ALA A 57 6.41 0.32 -5.68
N ASP A 58 5.25 0.98 -5.82
CA ASP A 58 4.48 1.49 -4.70
C ASP A 58 3.47 0.43 -4.27
N ARG A 59 3.72 -0.22 -3.13
CA ARG A 59 2.83 -1.24 -2.52
C ARG A 59 1.94 -0.69 -1.43
N SER A 60 2.14 0.58 -1.12
CA SER A 60 1.28 1.33 -0.23
C SER A 60 1.17 0.70 1.15
N CYS A 61 0.01 0.22 1.56
CA CYS A 61 -0.16 -0.44 2.86
C CYS A 61 -0.59 -1.91 2.71
N PHE A 62 -0.48 -2.49 1.51
CA PHE A 62 -0.97 -3.84 1.24
C PHE A 62 -0.27 -4.86 2.15
N ASP A 63 1.06 -4.87 2.15
CA ASP A 63 1.86 -5.83 2.93
C ASP A 63 1.55 -5.75 4.44
N LEU A 64 1.54 -4.53 5.00
CA LEU A 64 1.24 -4.31 6.43
C LEU A 64 -0.19 -4.73 6.79
N THR A 65 -1.16 -4.48 5.91
CA THR A 65 -2.56 -4.85 6.13
C THR A 65 -2.72 -6.36 6.13
N GLN A 66 -2.09 -7.07 5.19
CA GLN A 66 -2.15 -8.53 5.12
C GLN A 66 -1.47 -9.17 6.32
N HIS A 67 -0.29 -8.68 6.73
CA HIS A 67 0.37 -9.18 7.93
C HIS A 67 -0.42 -8.91 9.22
N THR A 68 -1.05 -7.75 9.34
CA THR A 68 -1.92 -7.42 10.48
C THR A 68 -3.11 -8.39 10.55
N LYS A 69 -3.75 -8.68 9.41
CA LYS A 69 -4.88 -9.64 9.35
C LYS A 69 -4.46 -11.07 9.71
N ALA A 70 -3.29 -11.51 9.24
CA ALA A 70 -2.81 -12.88 9.45
C ALA A 70 -2.30 -13.11 10.88
N THR A 71 -1.61 -12.12 11.47
CA THR A 71 -0.93 -12.27 12.77
C THR A 71 -1.70 -11.69 13.95
N GLY A 72 -2.68 -10.82 13.68
CA GLY A 72 -3.33 -10.00 14.71
C GLY A 72 -2.43 -8.92 15.32
N ALA A 73 -1.15 -8.83 14.91
CA ALA A 73 -0.22 -7.82 15.41
C ALA A 73 -0.53 -6.47 14.77
N ARG A 74 -0.62 -5.41 15.60
CA ARG A 74 -0.92 -4.05 15.15
C ARG A 74 0.30 -3.41 14.50
N LEU A 75 0.32 -3.34 13.16
CA LEU A 75 1.41 -2.75 12.37
C LEU A 75 1.02 -1.36 11.81
N VAL A 76 0.91 -0.37 12.69
CA VAL A 76 0.58 1.02 12.31
C VAL A 76 1.56 2.01 12.92
N ALA A 77 1.85 3.08 12.18
CA ALA A 77 2.56 4.24 12.72
C ALA A 77 1.53 5.30 13.09
N GLU A 78 1.69 5.91 14.27
CA GLU A 78 0.90 7.05 14.72
C GLU A 78 1.76 8.31 14.67
N LYS A 79 1.20 9.40 14.13
CA LYS A 79 1.83 10.72 14.20
C LYS A 79 1.11 11.53 15.28
N PRO A 80 1.82 12.00 16.32
CA PRO A 80 1.20 12.87 17.32
C PRO A 80 0.71 14.15 16.66
N LEU A 81 -0.47 14.60 17.07
CA LEU A 81 -0.99 15.89 16.67
C LEU A 81 -0.29 17.01 17.44
N ALA A 82 -0.13 18.17 16.79
CA ALA A 82 0.46 19.34 17.44
C ALA A 82 -0.39 19.82 18.63
N ALA A 83 -1.71 19.65 18.55
CA ALA A 83 -2.64 19.81 19.65
C ALA A 83 -3.75 18.76 19.55
N PRO A 84 -4.31 18.28 20.67
CA PRO A 84 -5.40 17.30 20.65
C PRO A 84 -6.61 17.83 19.88
N LYS A 85 -7.13 17.04 18.95
CA LYS A 85 -8.30 17.42 18.15
C LYS A 85 -9.54 16.77 18.75
N LYS A 86 -10.53 17.58 19.11
CA LYS A 86 -11.87 17.11 19.49
C LYS A 86 -12.62 16.73 18.21
N VAL A 87 -12.88 15.45 18.02
CA VAL A 87 -13.67 14.95 16.89
C VAL A 87 -15.03 14.52 17.41
N ARG A 88 -16.09 15.16 16.92
CA ARG A 88 -17.47 14.71 17.14
C ARG A 88 -17.72 13.49 16.26
N LYS A 89 -17.92 12.34 16.88
CA LYS A 89 -18.33 11.12 16.19
C LYS A 89 -19.76 10.77 16.59
N VAL A 90 -20.61 10.54 15.60
CA VAL A 90 -21.92 9.94 15.81
C VAL A 90 -21.71 8.43 15.85
N GLN A 91 -21.83 7.83 17.03
CA GLN A 91 -21.61 6.39 17.20
C GLN A 91 -22.90 5.72 17.68
N CYS A 92 -23.25 4.61 17.03
CA CYS A 92 -24.26 3.68 17.52
C CYS A 92 -23.68 2.95 18.74
N VAL A 93 -24.31 3.09 19.90
CA VAL A 93 -23.97 2.33 21.10
C VAL A 93 -24.98 1.19 21.25
N PRO A 94 -24.67 -0.03 20.77
CA PRO A 94 -25.55 -1.18 20.90
C PRO A 94 -25.59 -1.73 22.33
N ASN A 95 -26.78 -2.07 22.81
CA ASN A 95 -26.96 -2.82 24.06
C ASN A 95 -26.73 -4.31 23.80
N LYS A 96 -25.48 -4.75 23.99
CA LYS A 96 -25.02 -6.13 23.79
C LYS A 96 -25.90 -7.17 24.52
N GLY A 97 -26.42 -6.84 25.70
CA GLY A 97 -27.23 -7.75 26.50
C GLY A 97 -28.62 -8.02 25.92
N LYS A 98 -29.25 -7.02 25.31
CA LYS A 98 -30.56 -7.17 24.66
C LYS A 98 -30.43 -7.81 23.28
N ILE A 99 -29.49 -7.33 22.47
CA ILE A 99 -29.25 -7.86 21.12
C ILE A 99 -28.86 -9.35 21.20
N GLY A 100 -28.02 -9.73 22.17
CA GLY A 100 -27.66 -11.12 22.41
C GLY A 100 -28.83 -12.00 22.86
N LYS A 101 -29.78 -11.45 23.64
CA LYS A 101 -30.99 -12.19 24.07
C LYS A 101 -32.00 -12.37 22.94
N THR A 102 -32.17 -11.37 22.08
CA THR A 102 -33.15 -11.39 20.99
C THR A 102 -32.67 -12.20 19.79
N TYR A 103 -31.43 -11.96 19.33
CA TYR A 103 -30.95 -12.51 18.05
C TYR A 103 -29.97 -13.67 18.18
N ARG A 104 -29.49 -13.98 19.41
CA ARG A 104 -28.60 -15.11 19.75
C ARG A 104 -27.47 -15.32 18.73
N ALA A 105 -27.63 -16.25 17.79
CA ALA A 105 -26.63 -16.59 16.78
C ALA A 105 -26.30 -15.42 15.84
N GLU A 106 -27.29 -14.58 15.49
CA GLU A 106 -27.13 -13.44 14.57
C GLU A 106 -26.65 -12.16 15.27
N ALA A 107 -26.57 -12.17 16.60
CA ALA A 107 -26.17 -11.00 17.39
C ALA A 107 -24.74 -10.54 17.06
N ALA A 108 -23.83 -11.46 16.76
CA ALA A 108 -22.46 -11.14 16.39
C ALA A 108 -22.39 -10.41 15.04
N GLY A 109 -23.22 -10.82 14.06
CA GLY A 109 -23.34 -10.17 12.76
C GLY A 109 -23.90 -8.76 12.89
N ILE A 110 -24.98 -8.60 13.68
CA ILE A 110 -25.61 -7.29 13.93
C ILE A 110 -24.65 -6.33 14.65
N LEU A 111 -23.89 -6.79 15.66
CA LEU A 111 -22.93 -5.95 16.37
C LEU A 111 -21.79 -5.46 15.46
N THR A 112 -21.32 -6.33 14.58
CA THR A 112 -20.29 -5.99 13.59
C THR A 112 -20.81 -4.96 12.59
N ALA A 113 -21.99 -5.23 12.01
CA ALA A 113 -22.64 -4.30 11.09
C ALA A 113 -22.94 -2.94 11.75
N LEU A 114 -23.37 -2.92 13.02
CA LEU A 114 -23.64 -1.70 13.75
C LEU A 114 -22.37 -0.85 14.01
N SER A 115 -21.21 -1.51 14.10
CA SER A 115 -19.93 -0.84 14.32
C SER A 115 -19.28 -0.35 13.02
N GLU A 116 -19.65 -0.94 11.87
CA GLU A 116 -19.11 -0.63 10.55
C GLU A 116 -20.00 0.30 9.70
N LEU A 117 -21.14 0.74 10.24
CA LEU A 117 -22.03 1.67 9.53
C LEU A 117 -21.34 3.00 9.22
N GLY A 118 -21.50 3.46 7.99
CA GLY A 118 -21.05 4.78 7.55
C GLY A 118 -21.83 5.92 8.25
N PRO A 119 -21.30 7.16 8.18
CA PRO A 119 -21.92 8.32 8.82
C PRO A 119 -23.31 8.64 8.27
N GLU A 120 -23.54 8.45 6.96
CA GLU A 120 -24.86 8.66 6.34
C GLU A 120 -25.89 7.62 6.80
N ALA A 121 -25.49 6.35 6.89
CA ALA A 121 -26.37 5.27 7.34
C ALA A 121 -26.69 5.41 8.84
N THR A 122 -25.72 5.84 9.64
CA THR A 122 -25.90 6.14 11.07
C THR A 122 -26.88 7.30 11.28
N ALA A 123 -26.81 8.35 10.44
CA ALA A 123 -27.76 9.45 10.49
C ALA A 123 -29.18 8.99 10.12
N LYS A 124 -29.33 8.17 9.07
CA LYS A 124 -30.63 7.58 8.69
C LYS A 124 -31.23 6.72 9.80
N LEU A 125 -30.42 5.85 10.41
CA LEU A 125 -30.83 5.04 11.55
C LEU A 125 -31.29 5.90 12.74
N LYS A 126 -30.61 7.01 13.02
CA LYS A 126 -31.03 7.96 14.06
C LYS A 126 -32.44 8.50 13.79
N THR A 127 -32.68 9.00 12.58
CA THR A 127 -33.99 9.57 12.21
C THR A 127 -35.11 8.52 12.22
N GLU A 128 -34.82 7.31 11.75
CA GLU A 128 -35.78 6.20 11.72
C GLU A 128 -36.13 5.70 13.13
N LEU A 129 -35.15 5.63 14.03
CA LEU A 129 -35.35 5.25 15.43
C LEU A 129 -36.13 6.32 16.21
N GLU A 130 -35.91 7.61 15.92
CA GLU A 130 -36.64 8.73 16.54
C GLU A 130 -38.09 8.85 16.02
N THR A 131 -38.34 8.54 14.75
CA THR A 131 -39.67 8.70 14.12
C THR A 131 -40.57 7.48 14.30
N SER A 132 -39.99 6.28 14.23
CA SER A 132 -40.72 5.01 14.09
C SER A 132 -40.53 4.06 15.28
N GLY A 133 -39.54 4.34 16.15
CA GLY A 133 -39.14 3.47 17.26
C GLY A 133 -38.47 2.15 16.85
N LYS A 134 -38.41 1.86 15.54
CA LYS A 134 -37.94 0.62 14.91
C LYS A 134 -37.28 0.94 13.57
N SER A 135 -36.16 0.29 13.25
CA SER A 135 -35.47 0.39 11.96
C SER A 135 -35.01 -0.99 11.49
N ASN A 136 -35.10 -1.26 10.19
CA ASN A 136 -34.68 -2.54 9.62
C ASN A 136 -33.22 -2.46 9.17
N LEU A 137 -32.35 -3.19 9.85
CA LEU A 137 -30.95 -3.35 9.44
C LEU A 137 -30.81 -4.63 8.60
N THR A 138 -30.32 -4.48 7.37
CA THR A 138 -29.99 -5.64 6.52
C THR A 138 -28.58 -6.12 6.83
N VAL A 139 -28.44 -7.34 7.34
CA VAL A 139 -27.15 -8.00 7.58
C VAL A 139 -27.15 -9.31 6.79
N ASN A 140 -26.18 -9.48 5.88
CA ASN A 140 -26.02 -10.70 5.05
C ASN A 140 -27.29 -11.14 4.28
N GLY A 141 -28.11 -10.19 3.83
CA GLY A 141 -29.35 -10.46 3.08
C GLY A 141 -30.59 -10.71 3.94
N ASN A 142 -30.44 -10.81 5.27
CA ASN A 142 -31.55 -10.93 6.22
C ASN A 142 -31.87 -9.54 6.82
N GLN A 143 -33.16 -9.22 6.92
CA GLN A 143 -33.63 -7.99 7.58
C GLN A 143 -33.85 -8.24 9.08
N PHE A 144 -33.22 -7.42 9.91
CA PHE A 144 -33.34 -7.47 11.37
C PHE A 144 -33.95 -6.17 11.89
N GLU A 145 -35.03 -6.27 12.66
CA GLU A 145 -35.74 -5.12 13.20
C GLU A 145 -35.07 -4.61 14.49
N ILE A 146 -34.36 -3.50 14.41
CA ILE A 146 -33.68 -2.86 15.54
C ILE A 146 -34.61 -1.82 16.16
N SER A 147 -34.91 -1.98 17.44
CA SER A 147 -35.69 -1.02 18.23
C SER A 147 -34.81 -0.03 19.00
N ALA A 148 -35.38 1.12 19.37
CA ALA A 148 -34.69 2.20 20.09
C ALA A 148 -34.12 1.78 21.46
N ASP A 149 -34.61 0.69 22.03
CA ASP A 149 -34.12 0.13 23.29
C ASP A 149 -32.90 -0.81 23.11
N MET A 150 -32.57 -1.18 21.87
CA MET A 150 -31.42 -2.01 21.50
C MET A 150 -30.22 -1.18 21.03
N VAL A 151 -30.44 -0.04 20.37
CA VAL A 151 -29.37 0.82 19.85
C VAL A 151 -29.66 2.27 20.19
N VAL A 152 -28.71 2.92 20.87
CA VAL A 152 -28.77 4.35 21.17
C VAL A 152 -27.70 5.06 20.35
N VAL A 153 -28.11 5.96 19.47
CA VAL A 153 -27.17 6.80 18.72
C VAL A 153 -26.76 7.97 19.61
N LYS A 154 -25.46 8.08 19.92
CA LYS A 154 -24.92 9.19 20.71
C LYS A 154 -23.84 9.94 19.93
N GLU A 155 -23.84 11.25 20.11
CA GLU A 155 -22.73 12.10 19.70
C GLU A 155 -21.68 12.08 20.82
N VAL A 156 -20.55 11.44 20.54
CA VAL A 156 -19.42 11.35 21.47
C VAL A 156 -18.32 12.27 20.98
N GLU A 157 -17.86 13.16 21.86
CA GLU A 157 -16.64 13.94 21.63
C GLU A 157 -15.44 13.08 22.05
N GLU A 158 -14.69 12.60 21.06
CA GLU A 158 -13.44 11.88 21.30
C GLU A 158 -12.26 12.84 21.09
N ILE A 159 -11.36 12.87 22.07
CA ILE A 159 -10.11 13.63 21.96
C ILE A 159 -9.08 12.72 21.28
N VAL A 160 -8.75 13.05 20.04
CA VAL A 160 -7.74 12.33 19.28
C VAL A 160 -6.39 12.99 19.51
N HIS A 161 -5.44 12.23 20.05
CA HIS A 161 -4.08 12.70 20.35
C HIS A 161 -3.08 12.47 19.21
N GLY A 162 -3.40 11.54 18.30
CA GLY A 162 -2.55 11.20 17.16
C GLY A 162 -3.38 10.79 15.96
N GLU A 163 -2.88 11.12 14.78
CA GLU A 163 -3.44 10.61 13.52
C GLU A 163 -2.71 9.33 13.14
N LEU A 164 -3.42 8.42 12.47
CA LEU A 164 -2.84 7.23 11.84
C LEU A 164 -2.46 7.59 10.40
N PRO A 165 -1.23 8.06 10.11
CA PRO A 165 -0.82 8.28 8.74
C PRO A 165 -0.73 6.94 8.00
N LEU A 166 -1.67 6.69 7.08
CA LEU A 166 -1.49 5.70 6.03
C LEU A 166 -0.37 6.19 5.10
N LYS A 167 0.88 5.86 5.40
CA LYS A 167 2.00 6.18 4.51
C LYS A 167 2.12 5.12 3.43
N PRO A 168 2.16 5.50 2.14
CA PRO A 168 2.50 4.56 1.09
C PRO A 168 3.91 4.02 1.30
N LEU A 169 4.08 2.69 1.29
CA LEU A 169 5.37 2.04 1.25
C LEU A 169 5.82 1.90 -0.20
N ILE A 170 6.92 2.58 -0.53
CA ILE A 170 7.61 2.39 -1.80
C ILE A 170 8.68 1.31 -1.56
N HIS A 171 8.59 0.22 -2.30
CA HIS A 171 9.54 -0.88 -2.25
C HIS A 171 10.44 -0.84 -3.48
N LEU A 172 11.75 -0.82 -3.24
CA LEU A 172 12.76 -0.88 -4.29
C LEU A 172 13.21 -2.33 -4.41
N LEU A 173 12.89 -2.99 -5.53
CA LEU A 173 13.39 -4.32 -5.81
C LEU A 173 14.61 -4.21 -6.73
N LEU A 174 15.79 -4.26 -6.13
CA LEU A 174 17.04 -4.46 -6.85
C LEU A 174 17.17 -5.96 -7.12
N CYS A 175 17.04 -6.38 -8.37
CA CYS A 175 17.23 -7.78 -8.75
C CYS A 175 18.74 -8.09 -8.81
N VAL A 176 19.42 -8.09 -7.65
CA VAL A 176 20.89 -8.12 -7.52
C VAL A 176 21.54 -9.30 -8.23
N LEU A 177 20.85 -10.45 -8.30
CA LEU A 177 21.36 -11.68 -8.91
C LEU A 177 21.49 -11.63 -10.44
N LEU A 178 20.64 -10.89 -11.13
CA LEU A 178 20.78 -10.62 -12.58
C LEU A 178 21.65 -9.38 -12.85
N PHE A 179 21.74 -8.47 -11.88
CA PHE A 179 22.35 -7.16 -12.04
C PHE A 179 23.87 -7.16 -12.13
N ILE A 180 24.53 -7.79 -11.17
CA ILE A 180 25.98 -7.60 -11.02
C ILE A 180 26.77 -8.48 -11.99
N SER A 181 26.30 -9.69 -12.26
CA SER A 181 26.99 -10.63 -13.16
C SER A 181 26.66 -10.37 -14.63
N THR A 182 25.37 -10.25 -14.97
CA THR A 182 24.92 -10.22 -16.36
C THR A 182 24.99 -8.82 -16.97
N LEU A 183 24.57 -7.78 -16.24
CA LEU A 183 24.60 -6.42 -16.79
C LEU A 183 26.03 -5.86 -16.86
N ALA A 184 26.89 -6.11 -15.86
CA ALA A 184 28.29 -5.71 -15.94
C ALA A 184 29.03 -6.40 -17.09
N PHE A 185 28.69 -7.66 -17.38
CA PHE A 185 29.24 -8.39 -18.51
C PHE A 185 28.70 -7.82 -19.84
N PHE A 186 27.39 -7.69 -20.02
CA PHE A 186 26.79 -7.27 -21.29
C PHE A 186 26.90 -5.78 -21.62
N VAL A 187 26.82 -4.89 -20.62
CA VAL A 187 26.99 -3.44 -20.82
C VAL A 187 28.44 -3.10 -21.16
N ASN A 188 29.42 -3.75 -20.51
CA ASN A 188 30.83 -3.51 -20.81
C ASN A 188 31.32 -4.24 -22.07
N LEU A 189 30.74 -5.37 -22.48
CA LEU A 189 31.17 -6.08 -23.70
C LEU A 189 30.76 -5.39 -25.01
N ARG A 190 29.78 -4.47 -25.02
CA ARG A 190 29.23 -3.88 -26.26
C ARG A 190 29.50 -2.40 -26.51
N MET A 191 30.34 -1.73 -25.72
CA MET A 191 30.81 -0.38 -26.07
C MET A 191 32.01 -0.35 -27.04
N PHE A 192 32.48 -1.52 -27.52
CA PHE A 192 33.70 -1.62 -28.33
C PHE A 192 33.51 -2.15 -29.76
N SER A 193 32.27 -2.40 -30.21
CA SER A 193 32.05 -2.96 -31.55
C SER A 193 32.40 -2.00 -32.71
N ASP A 194 32.78 -0.75 -32.43
CA ASP A 194 33.12 0.26 -33.44
C ASP A 194 34.64 0.42 -33.67
N ARG A 195 35.50 -0.26 -32.89
CA ARG A 195 36.96 -0.23 -33.12
C ARG A 195 37.61 -1.59 -32.87
N GLY A 196 37.80 -2.34 -33.96
CA GLY A 196 38.88 -3.31 -34.19
C GLY A 196 39.29 -4.26 -33.04
N ARG A 197 38.78 -5.51 -33.10
CA ARG A 197 39.41 -6.77 -32.67
C ARG A 197 40.31 -6.78 -31.41
N ARG A 198 39.96 -6.07 -30.33
CA ARG A 198 40.48 -6.37 -28.98
C ARG A 198 39.39 -6.18 -27.94
N THR A 199 39.05 -7.24 -27.22
CA THR A 199 38.13 -7.22 -26.08
C THR A 199 38.91 -6.83 -24.83
N PHE A 200 38.72 -5.61 -24.33
CA PHE A 200 39.17 -5.21 -23.00
C PHE A 200 37.94 -5.05 -22.12
N LEU A 201 37.86 -5.84 -21.03
CA LEU A 201 36.87 -5.63 -19.99
C LEU A 201 37.28 -4.34 -19.25
N VAL A 202 36.49 -3.29 -19.39
CA VAL A 202 36.74 -2.02 -18.68
C VAL A 202 36.46 -2.25 -17.19
N TYR A 203 37.52 -2.61 -16.47
CA TYR A 203 37.58 -2.88 -15.04
C TYR A 203 37.50 -1.57 -14.22
N ILE A 204 36.53 -0.69 -14.51
CA ILE A 204 36.42 0.62 -13.84
C ILE A 204 35.98 0.48 -12.37
N LEU A 205 35.24 -0.57 -12.02
CA LEU A 205 34.78 -0.77 -10.64
C LEU A 205 35.90 -1.20 -9.68
N LEU A 206 36.88 -1.99 -10.14
CA LEU A 206 37.98 -2.43 -9.28
C LEU A 206 39.11 -1.39 -9.16
N ARG A 207 39.40 -0.60 -10.21
CA ARG A 207 40.40 0.48 -10.09
C ARG A 207 39.96 1.64 -9.19
N LYS A 208 38.68 2.05 -9.23
CA LYS A 208 38.19 3.14 -8.37
C LYS A 208 37.93 2.71 -6.92
N ALA A 209 37.61 1.45 -6.68
CA ALA A 209 37.41 0.93 -5.31
C ALA A 209 38.72 0.52 -4.62
N TYR A 210 39.74 0.09 -5.39
CA TYR A 210 41.02 -0.42 -4.83
C TYR A 210 42.26 0.41 -5.20
N GLY A 211 42.13 1.52 -5.91
CA GLY A 211 43.26 2.45 -6.15
C GLY A 211 44.44 1.85 -6.92
N LEU A 212 44.16 1.12 -8.01
CA LEU A 212 45.16 0.58 -8.96
C LEU A 212 45.16 1.34 -10.29
#